data_AF-A0A8T8S9E8-F1
#
_entry.id   AF-A0A8T8S9E8-F1
#
_cell.length_a   1.000
_cell.length_b   1.000
_cell.length_c   1.000
_cell.angle_alpha   90.00
_cell.angle_beta   90.00
_cell.angle_gamma   90.00
#
_symmetry.space_group_name_H-M   'P 1'
#
loop_
_entity.id
_entity.type
_entity.pdbx_description
1 polymer ?
#
loop_
_entity_poly.entity_id
_entity_poly.type
_entity_poly.pdbx_seq_one_letter_code
_entity_poly.pdbx_strand_id
1 'polypeptide(L)'
;PNVFNTEDGFVATKAHELGHWSGHASRLAREFGKRFGDKAYSFEELVAEQVSARICYELGLPADLHESHASYVSHWLEILKADKTAIITAAAKADQAFNHLAAYSGYQSEPAEDEGEEADETAPVPAYA
;
A
#
# COMPACT_ATOMS: atom_id res chain seq x y z
N PRO A 1 19.09 18.00 -18.45
CA PRO A 1 19.58 16.83 -17.67
C PRO A 1 18.42 16.15 -16.95
N ASN A 2 18.18 14.86 -17.19
CA ASN A 2 17.21 14.08 -16.42
C ASN A 2 17.77 13.86 -15.01
N VAL A 3 17.07 14.37 -14.00
CA VAL A 3 17.44 14.25 -12.57
C VAL A 3 17.21 12.85 -12.01
N PHE A 4 16.46 12.00 -12.73
CA PHE A 4 16.23 10.60 -12.41
C PHE A 4 17.12 9.70 -13.27
N ASN A 5 17.64 8.63 -12.65
CA ASN A 5 18.49 7.65 -13.33
C ASN A 5 17.68 6.70 -14.22
N THR A 6 16.40 6.48 -13.91
CA THR A 6 15.49 5.59 -14.63
C THR A 6 14.08 6.18 -14.71
N GLU A 7 13.29 5.78 -15.70
CA GLU A 7 11.91 6.26 -15.87
C GLU A 7 10.96 5.65 -14.81
N ASP A 8 11.17 4.38 -14.47
CA ASP A 8 10.52 3.69 -13.37
C ASP A 8 10.76 4.39 -12.03
N GLY A 9 11.99 4.84 -11.74
CA GLY A 9 12.28 5.61 -10.52
C GLY A 9 11.55 6.95 -10.46
N PHE A 10 11.35 7.60 -11.62
CA PHE A 10 10.51 8.79 -11.71
C PHE A 10 9.03 8.48 -11.44
N VAL A 11 8.50 7.40 -12.02
CA VAL A 11 7.11 6.99 -11.81
C VAL A 11 6.85 6.58 -10.36
N ALA A 12 7.75 5.78 -9.76
CA ALA A 12 7.65 5.37 -8.36
C ALA A 12 7.66 6.59 -7.42
N THR A 13 8.57 7.53 -7.63
CA THR A 13 8.61 8.77 -6.83
C THR A 13 7.32 9.57 -6.98
N LYS A 14 6.84 9.75 -8.23
CA LYS A 14 5.58 10.45 -8.48
C LYS A 14 4.39 9.74 -7.84
N ALA A 15 4.35 8.42 -7.88
CA ALA A 15 3.28 7.61 -7.29
C ALA A 15 3.27 7.72 -5.76
N HIS A 16 4.44 7.70 -5.12
CA HIS A 16 4.59 7.95 -3.69
C HIS A 16 4.04 9.33 -3.28
N GLU A 17 4.43 10.40 -3.99
CA GLU A 17 3.95 11.75 -3.72
C GLU A 17 2.44 11.91 -4.01
N LEU A 18 1.89 11.19 -4.99
CA LEU A 18 0.45 11.11 -5.22
C LEU A 18 -0.28 10.36 -4.10
N GLY A 19 0.38 9.34 -3.53
CA GLY A 19 -0.02 8.69 -2.28
C GLY A 19 -0.25 9.72 -1.19
N HIS A 20 0.76 10.50 -0.84
CA HIS A 20 0.65 11.60 0.14
C HIS A 20 -0.41 12.62 -0.25
N TRP A 21 -0.42 13.06 -1.51
CA TRP A 21 -1.39 14.02 -2.01
C TRP A 21 -2.82 13.58 -1.71
N SER A 22 -3.17 12.31 -1.96
CA SER A 22 -4.50 11.77 -1.71
C SER A 22 -4.95 11.85 -0.24
N GLY A 23 -4.01 11.94 0.71
CA GLY A 23 -4.27 11.97 2.15
C GLY A 23 -4.79 13.29 2.70
N HIS A 24 -4.66 14.38 1.92
CA HIS A 24 -5.09 15.73 2.34
C HIS A 24 -6.56 15.79 2.80
N ALA A 25 -6.87 16.71 3.71
CA ALA A 25 -8.18 16.87 4.33
C ALA A 25 -9.34 17.08 3.34
N SER A 26 -9.07 17.67 2.17
CA SER A 26 -10.08 17.86 1.12
C SER A 26 -10.30 16.62 0.22
N ARG A 27 -9.64 15.49 0.52
CA ARG A 27 -9.66 14.25 -0.27
C ARG A 27 -10.02 13.07 0.63
N LEU A 28 -9.05 12.23 1.01
CA LEU A 28 -9.30 11.07 1.87
C LEU A 28 -9.20 11.39 3.37
N ALA A 29 -8.75 12.60 3.72
CA ALA A 29 -8.65 13.06 5.10
C ALA A 29 -8.04 12.01 6.03
N ARG A 30 -6.89 11.45 5.63
CA ARG A 30 -6.24 10.38 6.38
C ARG A 30 -5.65 10.95 7.66
N GLU A 31 -6.13 10.44 8.79
CA GLU A 31 -5.59 10.72 10.10
C GLU A 31 -5.41 9.40 10.87
N PHE A 32 -4.27 9.24 11.52
CA PHE A 32 -3.89 8.01 12.22
C PHE A 32 -4.02 8.11 13.75
N GLY A 33 -4.40 9.29 14.24
CA GLY A 33 -4.79 9.56 15.62
C GLY A 33 -3.82 9.02 16.68
N LYS A 34 -4.38 8.72 17.87
CA LYS A 34 -3.61 8.19 19.01
C LYS A 34 -3.11 6.76 18.81
N ARG A 35 -3.66 6.01 17.83
CA ARG A 35 -3.27 4.61 17.58
C ARG A 35 -1.79 4.51 17.22
N PHE A 36 -1.29 5.48 16.46
CA PHE A 36 0.10 5.52 16.03
C PHE A 36 0.89 6.67 16.68
N GLY A 37 0.22 7.66 17.28
CA GLY A 37 0.86 8.73 18.06
C GLY A 37 1.94 9.45 17.25
N ASP A 38 3.15 9.57 17.81
CA ASP A 38 4.31 10.19 17.15
C ASP A 38 4.77 9.43 15.88
N LYS A 39 4.31 8.18 15.69
CA LYS A 39 4.57 7.36 14.50
C LYS A 39 3.54 7.56 13.39
N ALA A 40 2.57 8.46 13.55
CA ALA A 40 1.58 8.76 12.52
C ALA A 40 2.21 9.17 11.19
N TYR A 41 3.30 9.96 11.23
CA TYR A 41 4.07 10.31 10.05
C TYR A 41 4.67 9.08 9.36
N SER A 42 5.36 8.22 10.13
CA SER A 42 5.94 6.97 9.61
C SER A 42 4.88 6.00 9.07
N PHE A 43 3.66 6.02 9.63
CA PHE A 43 2.55 5.25 9.11
C PHE A 43 2.00 5.82 7.79
N GLU A 44 1.93 7.15 7.63
CA GLU A 44 1.58 7.76 6.35
C GLU A 44 2.62 7.43 5.27
N GLU A 45 3.91 7.44 5.59
CA GLU A 45 4.97 7.00 4.67
C GLU A 45 4.78 5.52 4.25
N LEU A 46 4.35 4.65 5.17
CA LEU A 46 4.03 3.26 4.84
C LEU A 46 2.85 3.16 3.87
N VAL A 47 1.83 3.99 4.04
CA VAL A 47 0.67 4.05 3.14
C VAL A 47 1.09 4.57 1.77
N ALA A 48 1.84 5.67 1.71
CA ALA A 48 2.34 6.26 0.45
C ALA A 48 3.23 5.29 -0.33
N GLU A 49 4.08 4.54 0.37
CA GLU A 49 4.91 3.52 -0.26
C GLU A 49 4.09 2.38 -0.86
N GLN A 50 3.08 1.88 -0.14
CA GLN A 50 2.21 0.82 -0.68
C GLN A 50 1.41 1.29 -1.88
N VAL A 51 1.01 2.57 -1.93
CA VAL A 51 0.39 3.17 -3.13
C VAL A 51 1.38 3.19 -4.30
N SER A 52 2.62 3.60 -4.05
CA SER A 52 3.68 3.59 -5.06
C SER A 52 3.90 2.19 -5.64
N ALA A 53 4.09 1.21 -4.76
CA ALA A 53 4.28 -0.19 -5.14
C ALA A 53 3.08 -0.73 -5.94
N ARG A 54 1.84 -0.42 -5.52
CA ARG A 54 0.63 -0.85 -6.23
C ARG A 54 0.55 -0.22 -7.62
N ILE A 55 0.80 1.09 -7.77
CA ILE A 55 0.78 1.75 -9.07
C ILE A 55 1.85 1.18 -10.00
N CYS A 56 3.07 0.99 -9.51
CA CYS A 56 4.13 0.38 -10.31
C CYS A 56 3.75 -1.04 -10.78
N TYR A 57 3.17 -1.85 -9.89
CA TYR A 57 2.67 -3.18 -10.23
C TYR A 57 1.62 -3.14 -11.36
N GLU A 58 0.60 -2.27 -11.24
CA GLU A 58 -0.46 -2.16 -12.24
C GLU A 58 0.02 -1.62 -13.59
N LEU A 59 1.15 -0.91 -13.61
CA LEU A 59 1.79 -0.42 -14.83
C LEU A 59 2.84 -1.40 -15.40
N GLY A 60 3.06 -2.55 -14.74
CA GLY A 60 4.10 -3.51 -15.14
C GLY A 60 5.53 -2.98 -14.97
N LEU A 61 5.73 -2.01 -14.07
CA LEU A 61 7.03 -1.42 -13.79
C LEU A 61 7.74 -2.17 -12.67
N PRO A 62 9.09 -2.23 -12.69
CA PRO A 62 9.85 -2.84 -11.61
C PRO A 62 9.59 -2.09 -10.29
N ALA A 63 9.31 -2.85 -9.24
CA ALA A 63 9.21 -2.34 -7.88
C ALA A 63 10.60 -2.33 -7.23
N ASP A 64 11.55 -1.61 -7.83
CA ASP A 64 12.89 -1.50 -7.28
C ASP A 64 12.86 -0.62 -6.01
N LEU A 65 13.32 -1.18 -4.90
CA LEU A 65 13.47 -0.45 -3.65
C LEU A 65 14.61 0.56 -3.79
N HIS A 66 14.29 1.86 -3.82
CA HIS A 66 15.31 2.89 -3.88
C HIS A 66 16.09 2.96 -2.54
N GLU A 67 17.39 3.25 -2.59
CA GLU A 67 18.26 3.25 -1.38
C GLU A 67 17.77 4.20 -0.28
N SER A 68 17.03 5.26 -0.64
CA SER A 68 16.38 6.17 0.32
C SER A 68 15.27 5.52 1.17
N HIS A 69 14.85 4.28 0.86
CA HIS A 69 13.77 3.58 1.57
C HIS A 69 14.26 2.98 2.91
N ALA A 70 15.57 2.84 3.10
CA ALA A 70 16.16 2.19 4.27
C ALA A 70 15.82 2.89 5.61
N SER A 71 15.72 4.23 5.62
CA SER A 71 15.30 4.97 6.81
C SER A 71 13.85 4.69 7.18
N TYR A 72 12.96 4.49 6.21
CA TYR A 72 11.53 4.26 6.45
C TYR A 72 11.24 2.79 6.81
N VAL A 73 11.93 1.84 6.19
CA VAL A 73 11.85 0.40 6.52
C VAL A 73 12.12 0.16 8.00
N SER A 74 13.11 0.86 8.57
CA SER A 74 13.44 0.77 10.00
C SER A 74 12.27 1.19 10.88
N HIS A 75 11.60 2.30 10.54
CA HIS A 75 10.43 2.79 11.28
C HIS A 75 9.19 1.93 11.07
N TRP A 76 8.99 1.36 9.88
CA TRP A 76 7.90 0.42 9.61
C TRP A 76 8.06 -0.86 10.41
N LEU A 77 9.28 -1.40 10.51
CA LEU A 77 9.54 -2.58 11.33
C LEU A 77 9.19 -2.35 12.81
N GLU A 78 9.42 -1.14 13.34
CA GLU A 78 8.99 -0.82 14.70
C GLU A 78 7.47 -0.76 14.85
N ILE A 79 6.76 -0.19 13.86
CA ILE A 79 5.30 -0.15 13.84
C ILE A 79 4.74 -1.59 13.80
N LEU A 80 5.26 -2.42 12.90
CA LEU A 80 4.79 -3.79 12.70
C LEU A 80 5.08 -4.71 13.89
N LYS A 81 6.20 -4.48 14.59
CA LYS A 81 6.52 -5.18 15.85
C LYS A 81 5.54 -4.80 16.97
N ALA A 82 5.10 -3.54 17.01
CA ALA A 82 4.16 -3.06 18.02
C ALA A 82 2.70 -3.46 17.72
N ASP A 83 2.31 -3.48 16.44
CA ASP A 83 0.96 -3.83 15.99
C ASP A 83 1.03 -4.62 14.67
N LYS A 84 0.79 -5.94 14.76
CA LYS A 84 0.79 -6.83 13.58
C LYS A 84 -0.35 -6.52 12.60
N THR A 85 -1.42 -5.87 13.05
CA THR A 85 -2.56 -5.48 12.19
C THR A 85 -2.30 -4.17 11.44
N ALA A 86 -1.20 -3.48 11.74
CA ALA A 86 -0.82 -2.23 11.10
C ALA A 86 -0.58 -2.42 9.60
N ILE A 87 -0.04 -3.56 9.16
CA ILE A 87 0.17 -3.85 7.73
C ILE A 87 -1.16 -3.93 6.96
N ILE A 88 -2.16 -4.61 7.53
CA ILE A 88 -3.50 -4.74 6.92
C ILE A 88 -4.19 -3.39 6.90
N THR A 89 -4.03 -2.60 7.97
CA THR A 89 -4.58 -1.24 8.03
C THR A 89 -3.94 -0.34 6.97
N ALA A 90 -2.62 -0.42 6.80
CA ALA A 90 -1.90 0.36 5.79
C ALA A 90 -2.31 -0.05 4.38
N ALA A 91 -2.44 -1.35 4.10
CA ALA A 91 -2.92 -1.88 2.83
C ALA A 91 -4.33 -1.38 2.49
N ALA A 92 -5.26 -1.45 3.45
CA ALA A 92 -6.62 -0.94 3.25
C ALA A 92 -6.65 0.58 2.95
N LYS A 93 -5.73 1.35 3.54
CA LYS A 93 -5.59 2.79 3.26
C LYS A 93 -4.92 3.05 1.92
N ALA A 94 -3.95 2.23 1.53
CA ALA A 94 -3.30 2.29 0.23
C ALA A 94 -4.28 1.96 -0.90
N ASP A 95 -5.13 0.94 -0.73
CA ASP A 95 -6.17 0.61 -1.71
C ASP A 95 -7.21 1.73 -1.87
N GLN A 96 -7.61 2.38 -0.77
CA GLN A 96 -8.47 3.58 -0.82
C GLN A 96 -7.81 4.72 -1.61
N ALA A 97 -6.51 4.95 -1.39
CA ALA A 97 -5.73 5.95 -2.10
C ALA A 97 -5.57 5.62 -3.58
N PHE A 98 -5.22 4.37 -3.90
CA PHE A 98 -5.11 3.88 -5.27
C PHE A 98 -6.42 4.07 -6.03
N ASN A 99 -7.55 3.61 -5.48
CA ASN A 99 -8.86 3.76 -6.12
C ASN A 99 -9.23 5.23 -6.33
N HIS A 100 -8.90 6.10 -5.37
CA HIS A 100 -9.11 7.54 -5.52
C HIS A 100 -8.29 8.11 -6.67
N LEU A 101 -7.03 7.70 -6.84
CA LEU A 101 -6.16 8.14 -7.93
C LEU A 101 -6.60 7.58 -9.29
N ALA A 102 -6.97 6.29 -9.34
CA ALA A 102 -7.45 5.61 -10.54
C ALA A 102 -8.70 6.26 -11.14
N ALA A 103 -9.57 6.83 -10.29
CA ALA A 103 -10.75 7.56 -10.73
C ALA A 103 -10.41 8.79 -11.61
N TYR A 104 -9.19 9.34 -11.53
CA TYR A 104 -8.74 10.44 -12.38
C TYR A 104 -8.05 9.99 -13.67
N SER A 105 -7.60 8.73 -13.76
CA SER A 105 -6.87 8.22 -14.92
C SER A 105 -7.77 7.46 -15.90
N GLY A 106 -9.01 7.15 -15.52
CA GLY A 106 -9.88 6.25 -16.28
C GLY A 106 -9.42 4.79 -16.22
N TYR A 107 -8.49 4.47 -15.32
CA TYR A 107 -8.01 3.12 -15.08
C TYR A 107 -9.15 2.27 -14.53
N GLN A 108 -9.38 1.12 -15.17
CA GLN A 108 -10.30 0.08 -14.72
C GLN A 108 -9.41 -1.05 -14.21
N SER A 109 -9.43 -1.33 -12.91
CA SER A 109 -8.80 -2.53 -12.39
C SER A 109 -9.54 -3.75 -12.93
N GLU A 110 -8.82 -4.80 -13.33
CA GLU A 110 -9.43 -6.13 -13.50
C GLU A 110 -10.20 -6.47 -12.22
N PRO A 111 -11.45 -6.97 -12.31
CA PRO A 111 -12.17 -7.41 -11.14
C PRO A 111 -11.32 -8.48 -10.44
N ALA A 112 -11.18 -8.37 -9.11
CA ALA A 112 -10.57 -9.44 -8.33
C ALA A 112 -11.33 -10.73 -8.67
N GLU A 113 -10.61 -11.75 -9.12
CA GLU A 113 -11.19 -13.08 -9.28
C GLU A 113 -11.77 -13.46 -7.92
N ASP A 114 -13.10 -13.64 -7.88
CA ASP A 114 -13.76 -14.30 -6.77
C ASP A 114 -13.25 -15.74 -6.80
N GLU A 115 -12.15 -16.02 -6.11
CA GLU A 115 -11.83 -17.36 -5.66
C GLU A 115 -12.94 -17.76 -4.69
N GLY A 116 -14.09 -18.09 -5.27
CA GLY A 116 -15.22 -18.64 -4.56
C GLY A 116 -14.68 -19.78 -3.71
N GLU A 117 -14.96 -19.68 -2.42
CA GLU A 117 -14.69 -20.73 -1.46
C GLU A 117 -15.51 -21.96 -1.91
N GLU A 118 -14.94 -22.79 -2.80
CA GLU A 118 -15.41 -24.15 -3.01
C GLU A 118 -15.14 -24.86 -1.68
N ALA A 119 -16.15 -24.85 -0.82
CA ALA A 119 -16.22 -25.76 0.30
C ALA A 119 -16.09 -27.18 -0.27
N ASP A 120 -14.91 -27.77 -0.13
CA ASP A 120 -14.68 -29.19 -0.39
C ASP A 120 -15.55 -30.01 0.57
N GLU A 121 -16.75 -30.37 0.11
CA GLU A 121 -17.73 -31.19 0.82
C GLU A 121 -17.29 -32.67 0.89
N THR A 122 -16.04 -33.02 0.55
CA THR A 122 -15.55 -34.40 0.54
C THR A 122 -14.39 -34.71 1.50
N ALA A 123 -13.89 -33.74 2.27
CA ALA A 123 -12.86 -34.01 3.26
C ALA A 123 -13.42 -34.80 4.47
N PRO A 124 -12.89 -36.00 4.80
CA PRO A 124 -13.38 -36.76 5.94
C PRO A 124 -13.02 -36.05 7.25
N VAL A 125 -14.02 -35.90 8.12
CA VAL A 125 -13.85 -35.34 9.47
C VAL A 125 -12.86 -36.20 10.26
N PRO A 126 -11.74 -35.67 10.77
CA PRO A 126 -10.84 -36.47 11.61
C PRO A 126 -11.54 -36.79 12.93
N ALA A 127 -11.72 -38.09 13.20
CA ALA A 127 -12.14 -38.58 14.50
C ALA A 127 -11.02 -38.33 15.51
N TYR A 128 -11.21 -37.37 16.41
CA TYR A 128 -10.36 -37.24 17.58
C TYR A 128 -10.67 -38.39 18.55
N ALA A 129 -9.64 -39.16 18.88
CA ALA A 129 -9.59 -40.11 19.99
C ALA A 129 -8.84 -39.48 21.17
#